data_AF-A0A831XDZ3-F1
#
_entry.id   AF-A0A831XDZ3-F1
#
_cell.length_a   1.000
_cell.length_b   1.000
_cell.length_c   1.000
_cell.angle_alpha   90.00
_cell.angle_beta   90.00
_cell.angle_gamma   90.00
#
_symmetry.space_group_name_H-M   'P 1'
#
loop_
_entity.id
_entity.type
_entity.pdbx_description
1 polymer ?
#
loop_
_entity_poly.entity_id
_entity_poly.type
_entity_poly.pdbx_seq_one_letter_code
_entity_poly.pdbx_strand_id
1 'polypeptide(L)'
;MASTNYILHPHGFSTNFYYNRSVVDEPTCGGVNVKLGDRILIILFLTLITALLTKQYWLPSQSDSVAQGSTYANISLDGQLYRKVELSEQPQEIEIQTERGYDLLQISEFGIQVLDSDCPLKICMTYGTISKPGEIIVCLPNRMLIEIISWDNLDNEVDAIVS
;
A
#
# COMPACT_ATOMS: atom_id res chain seq x y z
N MET A 1 23.98 61.81 -4.26
CA MET A 1 25.09 61.73 -5.23
C MET A 1 25.83 60.42 -4.98
N ALA A 2 25.92 59.59 -6.03
CA ALA A 2 26.58 58.26 -6.15
C ALA A 2 25.98 57.10 -5.30
N SER A 3 25.17 56.22 -5.92
CA SER A 3 25.53 54.97 -6.65
C SER A 3 25.81 53.81 -5.68
N THR A 4 25.18 52.63 -5.77
CA THR A 4 25.52 51.63 -6.80
C THR A 4 24.63 50.36 -6.69
N ASN A 5 24.10 49.95 -7.84
CA ASN A 5 23.77 48.62 -8.38
C ASN A 5 22.76 47.64 -7.75
N TYR A 6 21.81 47.29 -8.62
CA TYR A 6 20.85 46.21 -8.58
C TYR A 6 21.48 44.89 -9.04
N ILE A 7 21.13 43.78 -8.38
CA ILE A 7 21.28 42.42 -8.91
C ILE A 7 19.87 41.86 -9.16
N LEU A 8 19.63 41.51 -10.42
CA LEU A 8 18.42 40.86 -10.94
C LEU A 8 18.33 39.41 -10.42
N HIS A 9 17.23 39.09 -9.74
CA HIS A 9 16.81 37.70 -9.49
C HIS A 9 15.66 37.35 -10.46
N PRO A 10 15.76 36.27 -11.26
CA PRO A 10 14.64 35.79 -12.05
C PRO A 10 13.76 34.84 -11.22
N HIS A 11 12.45 35.13 -11.23
CA HIS A 11 11.31 34.22 -11.15
C HIS A 11 11.31 33.16 -10.01
N GLY A 12 10.48 33.19 -8.96
CA GLY A 12 9.19 33.85 -8.80
C GLY A 12 8.14 32.81 -8.38
N PHE A 13 7.99 32.58 -7.07
CA PHE A 13 6.66 32.41 -6.45
C PHE A 13 6.83 32.49 -4.91
N SER A 14 6.49 33.66 -4.40
CA SER A 14 6.45 34.02 -2.98
C SER A 14 5.02 33.91 -2.51
N THR A 15 4.79 33.21 -1.40
CA THR A 15 3.68 33.55 -0.49
C THR A 15 4.19 33.57 0.94
N ASN A 16 4.68 34.75 1.30
CA ASN A 16 4.62 35.44 2.58
C ASN A 16 4.16 34.62 3.81
N PHE A 17 5.14 34.32 4.66
CA PHE A 17 4.99 33.84 6.02
C PHE A 17 5.22 35.00 7.00
N TYR A 18 4.40 36.06 6.97
CA TYR A 18 4.46 37.14 7.96
C TYR A 18 3.08 37.81 8.12
N TYR A 19 2.33 37.40 9.15
CA TYR A 19 1.33 38.28 9.75
C TYR A 19 1.23 38.06 11.27
N ASN A 20 1.93 38.95 11.97
CA ASN A 20 1.46 39.74 13.10
C ASN A 20 1.10 39.04 14.43
N ARG A 21 2.02 39.26 15.38
CA ARG A 21 1.84 39.10 16.82
C ARG A 21 1.12 40.33 17.37
N SER A 22 -0.10 40.17 17.86
CA SER A 22 -0.74 40.90 18.97
C SER A 22 -2.22 40.54 19.03
N VAL A 23 -2.66 39.89 20.10
CA VAL A 23 -3.91 40.10 20.87
C VAL A 23 -4.09 38.88 21.77
N VAL A 24 -4.03 39.17 23.05
CA VAL A 24 -4.41 38.34 24.21
C VAL A 24 -5.84 37.86 24.03
N ASP A 25 -6.11 36.57 24.30
CA ASP A 25 -7.33 36.07 24.98
C ASP A 25 -7.21 34.53 25.22
N GLU A 26 -6.62 34.13 26.35
CA GLU A 26 -7.22 33.04 27.16
C GLU A 26 -8.13 33.78 28.15
N PRO A 27 -9.46 33.58 28.12
CA PRO A 27 -10.05 32.39 28.75
C PRO A 27 -11.27 31.88 27.95
N THR A 28 -11.63 30.61 28.01
CA THR A 28 -12.52 30.13 29.06
C THR A 28 -12.68 28.63 28.88
N CYS A 29 -12.47 27.89 29.96
CA CYS A 29 -13.09 26.58 30.14
C CYS A 29 -14.60 26.75 29.95
N GLY A 30 -15.10 26.39 28.77
CA GLY A 30 -16.52 26.16 28.55
C GLY A 30 -16.93 24.96 29.39
N GLY A 31 -17.32 25.21 30.64
CA GLY A 31 -17.92 24.22 31.51
C GLY A 31 -19.19 23.71 30.85
N VAL A 32 -19.11 22.53 30.24
CA VAL A 32 -20.27 21.88 29.65
C VAL A 32 -21.25 21.58 30.78
N ASN A 33 -22.34 22.34 30.88
CA ASN A 33 -23.42 22.08 31.82
C ASN A 33 -24.31 20.95 31.26
N VAL A 34 -23.77 19.75 31.31
CA VAL A 34 -24.45 18.54 30.87
C VAL A 34 -25.60 18.25 31.85
N LYS A 35 -26.85 18.42 31.41
CA LYS A 35 -28.02 17.95 32.18
C LYS A 35 -27.91 16.44 32.36
N LEU A 36 -28.48 15.89 33.45
CA LEU A 36 -28.34 14.47 33.78
C LEU A 36 -28.75 13.55 32.61
N GLY A 37 -29.73 13.97 31.80
CA GLY A 37 -30.16 13.24 30.60
C GLY A 37 -29.16 13.27 29.44
N ASP A 38 -28.42 14.37 29.27
CA ASP A 38 -27.42 14.50 28.20
C ASP A 38 -26.14 13.70 28.53
N ARG A 39 -25.84 13.54 29.83
CA ARG A 39 -24.76 12.63 30.28
C ARG A 39 -25.05 11.16 29.94
N ILE A 40 -26.30 10.72 30.06
CA ILE A 40 -26.71 9.35 29.72
C ILE A 40 -26.57 9.10 28.21
N LEU A 41 -26.96 10.08 27.38
CA LEU A 41 -26.81 9.98 25.93
C LEU A 41 -25.35 9.96 25.49
N ILE A 42 -24.51 10.83 26.07
CA ILE A 42 -23.07 10.87 25.76
C ILE A 42 -22.40 9.55 26.15
N ILE A 43 -22.70 9.00 27.34
CA ILE A 43 -22.13 7.71 27.77
C ILE A 43 -22.58 6.57 26.85
N LEU A 44 -23.86 6.52 26.46
CA LEU A 44 -24.38 5.48 25.56
C LEU A 44 -23.75 5.56 24.16
N PHE A 45 -23.51 6.76 23.64
CA PHE A 45 -22.86 6.92 22.34
C PHE A 45 -21.36 6.57 22.42
N LEU A 46 -20.67 6.96 23.50
CA LEU A 46 -19.27 6.60 23.75
C LEU A 46 -19.10 5.09 23.89
N THR A 47 -20.00 4.40 24.61
CA THR A 47 -19.95 2.94 24.75
C THR A 47 -20.26 2.23 23.42
N LEU A 48 -21.18 2.75 22.60
CA LEU A 48 -21.46 2.21 21.26
C LEU A 48 -20.27 2.37 20.31
N ILE A 49 -19.65 3.56 20.28
CA ILE A 49 -18.49 3.85 19.43
C ILE A 49 -17.29 3.00 19.86
N THR A 50 -17.01 2.90 21.16
CA THR A 50 -15.91 2.06 21.65
C THR A 50 -16.14 0.57 21.39
N ALA A 51 -17.38 0.07 21.48
CA ALA A 51 -17.72 -1.31 21.12
C ALA A 51 -17.57 -1.61 19.61
N LEU A 52 -17.80 -0.62 18.75
CA LEU A 52 -17.54 -0.73 17.31
C LEU A 52 -16.04 -0.74 16.99
N LEU A 53 -15.25 0.05 17.72
CA LEU A 53 -13.80 0.12 17.53
C LEU A 53 -13.06 -1.10 18.10
N THR A 54 -13.52 -1.71 19.20
CA THR A 54 -12.88 -2.92 19.75
C THR A 54 -12.95 -4.11 18.80
N LYS A 55 -13.96 -4.17 17.93
CA LYS A 55 -14.00 -5.17 16.84
C LYS A 55 -12.90 -4.95 15.79
N GLN A 56 -12.40 -3.72 15.60
CA GLN A 56 -11.32 -3.43 14.64
C GLN A 56 -9.91 -3.61 15.27
N TYR A 57 -9.79 -3.48 16.60
CA TYR A 57 -8.49 -3.55 17.30
C TYR A 57 -8.16 -4.91 17.95
N TRP A 58 -9.16 -5.80 18.10
CA TRP A 58 -8.98 -7.16 18.62
C TRP A 58 -9.43 -8.28 17.68
N LEU A 59 -9.84 -7.94 16.45
CA LEU A 59 -9.63 -8.90 15.38
C LEU A 59 -8.15 -8.76 14.99
N PRO A 60 -7.29 -9.77 15.19
CA PRO A 60 -6.22 -9.93 14.22
C PRO A 60 -6.92 -9.82 12.87
N SER A 61 -6.39 -9.00 11.95
CA SER A 61 -6.71 -9.18 10.54
C SER A 61 -6.76 -10.68 10.36
N GLN A 62 -7.96 -11.22 10.07
CA GLN A 62 -8.03 -12.55 9.52
C GLN A 62 -7.19 -12.37 8.26
N SER A 63 -5.90 -12.71 8.37
CA SER A 63 -5.24 -13.42 7.32
C SER A 63 -6.31 -14.45 6.98
N ASP A 64 -6.99 -14.19 5.86
CA ASP A 64 -7.66 -15.23 5.12
C ASP A 64 -6.57 -16.29 5.07
N SER A 65 -6.66 -17.25 6.00
CA SER A 65 -5.70 -18.32 6.12
C SER A 65 -5.83 -18.91 4.76
N VAL A 66 -4.79 -18.71 3.94
CA VAL A 66 -4.73 -19.19 2.57
C VAL A 66 -5.09 -20.64 2.74
N ALA A 67 -6.35 -20.96 2.43
CA ALA A 67 -6.83 -22.30 2.55
C ALA A 67 -5.82 -23.06 1.72
N GLN A 68 -5.27 -24.13 2.27
CA GLN A 68 -4.28 -24.97 1.61
C GLN A 68 -4.84 -25.65 0.34
N GLY A 69 -5.76 -25.01 -0.40
CA GLY A 69 -5.72 -24.98 -1.84
C GLY A 69 -4.36 -24.41 -2.23
N SER A 70 -3.45 -25.32 -2.54
CA SER A 70 -2.14 -25.04 -3.07
C SER A 70 -2.28 -23.90 -4.08
N THR A 71 -1.58 -22.81 -3.85
CA THR A 71 -1.60 -21.59 -4.66
C THR A 71 -0.15 -21.20 -4.85
N TYR A 72 0.22 -20.78 -6.07
CA TYR A 72 1.59 -20.47 -6.42
C TYR A 72 1.69 -19.16 -7.17
N ALA A 73 2.83 -18.49 -7.04
CA ALA A 73 3.20 -17.34 -7.84
C ALA A 73 3.98 -17.82 -9.08
N ASN A 74 3.47 -17.49 -10.27
CA ASN A 74 4.22 -17.58 -11.51
C ASN A 74 4.93 -16.24 -11.76
N ILE A 75 6.25 -16.30 -11.79
CA ILE A 75 7.11 -15.16 -12.14
C ILE A 75 7.54 -15.37 -13.58
N SER A 76 7.19 -14.44 -14.46
CA SER A 76 7.53 -14.45 -15.87
C SER A 76 8.38 -13.24 -16.23
N LEU A 77 9.40 -13.47 -17.05
CA LEU A 77 10.26 -12.44 -17.63
C LEU A 77 10.15 -12.55 -19.15
N ASP A 78 9.90 -11.43 -19.84
CA ASP A 78 9.64 -11.44 -21.29
C ASP A 78 8.49 -12.34 -21.76
N GLY A 79 7.50 -12.57 -20.89
CA GLY A 79 6.40 -13.49 -21.19
C GLY A 79 6.82 -14.96 -21.18
N GLN A 80 8.02 -15.29 -20.72
CA GLN A 80 8.46 -16.66 -20.46
C GLN A 80 8.46 -16.93 -18.96
N LEU A 81 7.94 -18.09 -18.55
CA LEU A 81 7.95 -18.52 -17.15
C LEU A 81 9.40 -18.64 -16.68
N TYR A 82 9.78 -17.76 -15.75
CA TYR A 82 11.10 -17.76 -15.12
C TYR A 82 11.13 -18.70 -13.92
N ARG A 83 10.12 -18.60 -13.04
CA ARG A 83 10.05 -19.42 -11.84
C ARG A 83 8.60 -19.55 -11.34
N LYS A 84 8.26 -20.75 -10.89
CA LYS A 84 7.05 -21.03 -10.10
C LYS A 84 7.45 -21.16 -8.63
N VAL A 85 6.79 -20.41 -7.74
CA VAL A 85 7.11 -20.38 -6.31
C VAL A 85 5.84 -20.61 -5.50
N GLU A 86 5.87 -21.57 -4.59
CA GLU A 86 4.78 -21.78 -3.65
C GLU A 86 4.80 -20.73 -2.55
N LEU A 87 3.62 -20.25 -2.16
CA LEU A 87 3.47 -19.39 -0.98
C LEU A 87 3.69 -20.26 0.26
N SER A 88 4.74 -19.97 1.04
CA SER A 88 5.19 -20.80 2.16
C SER A 88 5.30 -19.97 3.44
N GLU A 89 5.06 -20.60 4.58
CA GLU A 89 5.21 -19.99 5.92
C GLU A 89 6.59 -19.36 6.14
N GLN A 90 7.64 -19.96 5.58
CA GLN A 90 8.99 -19.41 5.69
C GLN A 90 9.19 -18.28 4.67
N PRO A 91 9.46 -17.04 5.13
CA PRO A 91 9.74 -15.95 4.22
C PRO A 91 11.02 -16.22 3.42
N GLN A 92 10.95 -16.00 2.12
CA GLN A 92 12.08 -16.10 1.21
C GLN A 92 12.16 -14.86 0.33
N GLU A 93 13.38 -14.45 0.02
CA GLU A 93 13.65 -13.37 -0.91
C GLU A 93 14.21 -13.93 -2.22
N ILE A 94 13.73 -13.40 -3.33
CA ILE A 94 14.21 -13.76 -4.66
C ILE A 94 14.71 -12.51 -5.35
N GLU A 95 16.00 -12.50 -5.61
CA GLU A 95 16.66 -11.48 -6.40
C GLU A 95 16.60 -11.86 -7.89
N ILE A 96 16.13 -10.94 -8.71
CA ILE A 96 16.06 -11.08 -10.16
C ILE A 96 16.97 -10.02 -10.77
N GLN A 97 18.09 -10.47 -11.33
CA GLN A 97 18.99 -9.63 -12.13
C GLN A 97 18.90 -10.02 -13.60
N THR A 98 18.60 -9.04 -14.44
CA THR A 98 18.53 -9.18 -15.90
C THR A 98 19.27 -8.03 -16.59
N GLU A 99 19.44 -8.12 -17.90
CA GLU A 99 19.99 -7.01 -18.70
C GLU A 99 19.11 -5.75 -18.66
N ARG A 100 17.83 -5.86 -18.25
CA ARG A 100 16.90 -4.73 -18.17
C ARG A 100 16.88 -4.04 -16.82
N GLY A 101 17.35 -4.73 -15.80
CA GLY A 101 17.35 -4.22 -14.45
C GLY A 101 17.23 -5.30 -13.38
N TYR A 102 16.84 -4.83 -12.21
CA TYR A 102 16.85 -5.51 -10.93
C TYR A 102 15.48 -5.43 -10.28
N ASP A 103 15.01 -6.56 -9.74
CA ASP A 103 13.83 -6.65 -8.88
C ASP A 103 14.12 -7.57 -7.69
N LEU A 104 13.75 -7.14 -6.48
CA LEU A 104 13.80 -7.93 -5.25
C LEU A 104 12.39 -8.28 -4.81
N LEU A 105 12.09 -9.57 -4.79
CA LEU A 105 10.79 -10.08 -4.40
C LEU A 105 10.85 -10.71 -3.01
N GLN A 106 9.79 -10.57 -2.24
CA GLN A 106 9.59 -11.31 -0.99
C GLN A 106 8.35 -12.19 -1.11
N ILE A 107 8.51 -13.46 -0.77
CA ILE A 107 7.45 -14.46 -0.72
C ILE A 107 7.28 -14.91 0.72
N SER A 108 6.04 -15.02 1.16
CA SER A 108 5.65 -15.53 2.49
C SER A 108 4.29 -16.22 2.42
N GLU A 109 3.79 -16.74 3.55
CA GLU A 109 2.43 -17.27 3.66
C GLU A 109 1.36 -16.22 3.32
N PHE A 110 1.69 -14.93 3.48
CA PHE A 110 0.77 -13.84 3.20
C PHE A 110 0.72 -13.46 1.72
N GLY A 111 1.60 -14.01 0.88
CA GLY A 111 1.68 -13.71 -0.55
C GLY A 111 3.07 -13.28 -1.02
N ILE A 112 3.10 -12.66 -2.19
CA ILE A 112 4.30 -12.13 -2.85
C ILE A 112 4.20 -10.60 -2.99
N GLN A 113 5.32 -9.91 -2.79
CA GLN A 113 5.45 -8.47 -3.01
C GLN A 113 6.81 -8.12 -3.61
N VAL A 114 6.91 -6.95 -4.25
CA VAL A 114 8.17 -6.37 -4.72
C VAL A 114 8.71 -5.44 -3.64
N LEU A 115 9.83 -5.81 -3.01
CA LEU A 115 10.49 -5.02 -1.98
C LEU A 115 11.29 -3.85 -2.56
N ASP A 116 11.97 -4.11 -3.67
CA ASP A 116 12.78 -3.12 -4.37
C ASP A 116 12.83 -3.44 -5.87
N SER A 117 13.06 -2.42 -6.68
CA SER A 117 13.13 -2.54 -8.14
C SER A 117 13.88 -1.34 -8.67
N ASP A 118 14.81 -1.50 -9.61
CA ASP A 118 15.47 -0.34 -10.25
C ASP A 118 14.59 0.35 -11.33
N CYS A 119 13.39 -0.18 -11.56
CA CYS A 119 12.42 0.36 -12.50
C CYS A 119 12.11 1.84 -12.24
N PRO A 120 12.14 2.71 -13.26
CA PRO A 120 11.91 4.16 -13.10
C PRO A 120 10.47 4.50 -12.67
N LEU A 121 9.51 3.63 -12.98
CA LEU A 121 8.11 3.86 -12.66
C LEU A 121 7.75 3.48 -11.22
N LYS A 122 8.49 2.53 -10.62
CA LYS A 122 8.27 2.01 -9.25
C LYS A 122 6.83 1.54 -8.93
N ILE A 123 5.95 1.42 -9.94
CA ILE A 123 4.53 1.03 -9.76
C ILE A 123 4.42 -0.38 -9.16
N CYS A 124 5.31 -1.30 -9.57
CA CYS A 124 5.35 -2.67 -9.04
C CYS A 124 5.47 -2.72 -7.51
N MET A 125 6.19 -1.77 -6.89
CA MET A 125 6.36 -1.67 -5.43
C MET A 125 5.11 -1.12 -4.73
N THR A 126 4.21 -0.44 -5.46
CA THR A 126 3.02 0.19 -4.87
C THR A 126 1.84 -0.78 -4.69
N TYR A 127 1.86 -1.93 -5.35
CA TYR A 127 0.80 -2.95 -5.23
C TYR A 127 0.73 -3.59 -3.84
N GLY A 128 1.85 -3.59 -3.10
CA GLY A 128 1.95 -4.34 -1.85
C GLY A 128 1.90 -5.86 -2.08
N THR A 129 1.46 -6.59 -1.07
CA THR A 129 1.37 -8.06 -1.10
C THR A 129 0.12 -8.52 -1.85
N ILE A 130 0.31 -9.38 -2.86
CA ILE A 130 -0.76 -10.12 -3.55
C ILE A 130 -0.73 -11.59 -3.15
N SER A 131 -1.91 -12.21 -3.03
CA SER A 131 -2.05 -13.60 -2.55
C SER A 131 -3.25 -14.35 -3.11
N LYS A 132 -4.19 -13.68 -3.78
CA LYS A 132 -5.41 -14.30 -4.30
C LYS A 132 -5.24 -14.70 -5.76
N PRO A 133 -5.71 -15.88 -6.20
CA PRO A 133 -5.66 -16.27 -7.60
C PRO A 133 -6.26 -15.20 -8.54
N GLY A 134 -5.54 -14.90 -9.63
CA GLY A 134 -5.87 -13.84 -10.58
C GLY A 134 -5.35 -12.45 -10.22
N GLU A 135 -4.77 -12.25 -9.02
CA GLU A 135 -4.02 -11.04 -8.73
C GLU A 135 -2.69 -11.03 -9.47
N ILE A 136 -2.30 -9.85 -9.95
CA ILE A 136 -1.09 -9.65 -10.77
C ILE A 136 -0.29 -8.44 -10.31
N ILE A 137 1.04 -8.54 -10.40
CA ILE A 137 1.96 -7.41 -10.35
C ILE A 137 2.70 -7.35 -11.69
N VAL A 138 2.72 -6.16 -12.29
CA VAL A 138 3.40 -5.92 -13.58
C VAL A 138 4.48 -4.87 -13.42
N CYS A 139 5.69 -5.17 -13.89
CA CYS A 139 6.76 -4.22 -14.08
C CYS A 139 7.06 -4.08 -15.58
N LEU A 140 6.43 -3.09 -16.22
CA LEU A 140 6.53 -2.90 -17.67
C LEU A 140 7.98 -2.69 -18.17
N PRO A 141 8.82 -1.82 -17.55
CA PRO A 141 10.18 -1.60 -18.02
C PRO A 141 11.08 -2.84 -17.92
N ASN A 142 10.99 -3.57 -16.81
CA ASN A 142 11.78 -4.79 -16.58
C ASN A 142 11.15 -6.03 -17.25
N ARG A 143 9.93 -5.88 -17.81
CA ARG A 143 9.12 -6.93 -18.44
C ARG A 143 8.88 -8.14 -17.53
N MET A 144 8.67 -7.85 -16.26
CA MET A 144 8.34 -8.83 -15.24
C MET A 144 6.82 -8.86 -15.03
N LEU A 145 6.25 -10.05 -14.97
CA LEU A 145 4.86 -10.33 -14.60
C LEU A 145 4.87 -11.35 -13.46
N ILE A 146 4.18 -11.03 -12.38
CA ILE A 146 3.92 -11.95 -11.27
C ILE A 146 2.42 -12.19 -11.24
N GLU A 147 2.01 -13.45 -11.27
CA GLU A 147 0.60 -13.84 -11.22
C GLU A 147 0.39 -14.92 -10.17
N ILE A 148 -0.66 -14.78 -9.35
CA ILE A 148 -1.08 -15.83 -8.43
C ILE A 148 -2.02 -16.79 -9.14
N ILE A 149 -1.71 -18.09 -9.09
CA ILE A 149 -2.48 -19.14 -9.75
C ILE A 149 -2.87 -20.23 -8.74
N SER A 150 -4.11 -20.70 -8.82
CA SER A 150 -4.60 -21.89 -8.10
C SER A 150 -4.25 -23.16 -8.88
N TRP A 151 -3.96 -24.26 -8.19
CA TRP A 151 -3.65 -25.53 -8.85
C TRP A 151 -4.81 -26.08 -9.68
N ASP A 152 -6.06 -25.75 -9.35
CA ASP A 152 -7.24 -26.14 -10.13
C ASP A 152 -7.27 -25.51 -11.54
N ASN A 153 -6.51 -24.43 -11.77
CA ASN A 153 -6.47 -23.73 -13.06
C ASN A 153 -5.43 -24.29 -14.04
N LEU A 154 -4.57 -25.24 -13.63
CA LEU A 154 -3.59 -25.86 -14.53
C LEU A 154 -4.25 -26.73 -15.62
N ASP A 155 -5.46 -27.22 -15.37
CA ASP A 155 -6.17 -28.13 -16.27
C ASP A 155 -7.06 -27.41 -17.30
N ASN A 156 -7.23 -26.08 -17.16
CA ASN A 156 -8.17 -25.28 -17.97
C ASN A 156 -7.50 -24.37 -18.99
N GLU A 157 -6.17 -24.42 -19.15
CA GLU A 157 -5.47 -23.74 -20.25
C GLU A 157 -5.58 -24.57 -21.54
N VAL A 158 -6.80 -24.73 -22.04
CA VAL A 158 -7.08 -24.99 -23.45
C VAL A 158 -7.94 -23.83 -23.92
N ASP A 159 -7.27 -22.87 -24.54
CA ASP A 159 -7.83 -21.73 -25.25
C ASP A 159 -9.01 -22.21 -26.12
N ALA A 160 -10.23 -21.92 -25.68
CA ALA A 160 -11.44 -22.26 -26.40
C ALA A 160 -11.53 -21.34 -27.63
N ILE A 161 -10.92 -21.78 -28.73
CA ILE A 161 -11.13 -21.20 -30.06
C ILE A 161 -12.61 -21.38 -30.38
N VAL A 162 -13.38 -20.29 -30.33
CA VAL A 162 -14.74 -20.28 -30.86
C VAL A 162 -14.63 -20.25 -32.39
N SER A 163 -15.01 -21.37 -32.99
CA SER A 163 -15.29 -21.57 -34.42
C SER A 163 -16.42 -20.69 -34.94
#